data_AF-A0A7T1HVU9-F1
#
_entry.id   AF-A0A7T1HVU9-F1
#
_cell.length_a   1.000
_cell.length_b   1.000
_cell.length_c   1.000
_cell.angle_alpha   90.00
_cell.angle_beta   90.00
_cell.angle_gamma   90.00
#
_symmetry.space_group_name_H-M   'P 1'
#
loop_
_entity.id
_entity.type
_entity.pdbx_description
1 polymer ?
#
loop_
_entity_poly.entity_id
_entity_poly.type
_entity_poly.pdbx_seq_one_letter_code
_entity_poly.pdbx_strand_id
1 'polypeptide(L)' 'MTRAANQESRINAIVKGRRAITADTDLRLCRFFGFSEGFWLRMQTSHDLKLAKQALANVLPAIEPLQST' A
#
# COMPACT_ATOMS: atom_id res chain seq x y z
N MET A 1 -9.79 -20.33 31.23
CA MET A 1 -8.64 -19.61 30.63
C MET A 1 -8.80 -19.61 29.12
N THR A 2 -9.51 -18.63 28.57
CA THR A 2 -9.70 -18.51 27.11
C THR A 2 -8.46 -17.83 26.53
N ARG A 3 -7.70 -18.52 25.66
CA ARG A 3 -6.57 -17.93 24.94
C ARG A 3 -7.04 -16.63 24.29
N ALA A 4 -6.36 -15.52 24.59
CA ALA A 4 -6.49 -14.33 23.77
C ALA A 4 -6.29 -14.74 22.31
N ALA A 5 -7.26 -14.41 21.46
CA ALA A 5 -7.15 -14.60 20.03
C ALA A 5 -5.78 -14.07 19.58
N ASN A 6 -4.99 -14.92 18.90
CA ASN A 6 -3.64 -14.58 18.48
C ASN A 6 -3.69 -13.42 17.49
N GLN A 7 -3.60 -12.18 17.99
CA GLN A 7 -3.60 -10.98 17.18
C GLN A 7 -2.34 -10.98 16.32
N GLU A 8 -2.51 -11.09 15.00
CA GLU A 8 -1.38 -11.03 14.09
C GLU A 8 -0.63 -9.70 14.25
N SER A 9 0.70 -9.77 14.39
CA SER A 9 1.53 -8.58 14.48
C SER A 9 1.44 -7.76 13.18
N ARG A 10 1.53 -6.43 13.30
CA ARG A 10 1.44 -5.51 12.17
C ARG A 10 2.40 -5.89 11.04
N ILE A 11 3.64 -6.22 11.38
CA ILE A 11 4.68 -6.60 10.41
C ILE A 11 4.32 -7.92 9.73
N ASN A 12 3.83 -8.92 10.47
CA ASN A 12 3.45 -10.21 9.87
C ASN A 12 2.27 -10.07 8.90
N ALA A 13 1.28 -9.23 9.24
CA ALA A 13 0.18 -8.91 8.33
C ALA A 13 0.66 -8.20 7.05
N ILE A 14 1.65 -7.30 7.14
CA ILE A 14 2.25 -6.63 5.97
C ILE A 14 3.02 -7.63 5.10
N VAL A 15 3.85 -8.49 5.70
CA VAL A 15 4.62 -9.52 4.97
C VAL A 15 3.69 -10.48 4.21
N LYS A 16 2.53 -10.79 4.79
CA LYS A 16 1.51 -11.64 4.13
C LYS A 16 0.58 -10.89 3.18
N GLY A 17 0.81 -9.59 2.93
CA GLY A 17 -0.02 -8.77 2.06
C GLY A 17 -1.44 -8.53 2.57
N ARG A 18 -1.72 -8.82 3.85
CA ARG A 18 -3.04 -8.60 4.47
C ARG A 18 -3.24 -7.20 5.03
N ARG A 19 -2.17 -6.41 5.09
CA ARG A 19 -2.20 -5.02 5.54
C ARG A 19 -1.29 -4.18 4.65
N ALA A 20 -1.82 -3.06 4.18
CA ALA A 20 -1.05 -2.05 3.48
C ALA A 20 -0.09 -1.30 4.42
N ILE A 21 1.00 -0.80 3.86
CA ILE A 21 1.90 0.12 4.55
C ILE A 21 1.23 1.50 4.63
N THR A 22 1.10 2.01 5.86
CA THR A 22 0.59 3.37 6.14
C THR A 22 1.75 4.36 6.31
N ALA A 23 1.48 5.67 6.34
CA ALA A 23 2.49 6.70 6.61
C ALA A 23 3.23 6.49 7.95
N ASP A 24 2.52 6.16 9.05
CA ASP A 24 3.16 5.81 10.34
C ASP A 24 4.11 4.60 10.21
N THR A 25 3.74 3.62 9.39
CA THR A 25 4.57 2.44 9.17
C THR A 25 5.78 2.78 8.30
N ASP A 26 5.60 3.57 7.25
CA ASP A 26 6.67 4.07 6.40
C ASP A 26 7.74 4.79 7.23
N LEU A 27 7.36 5.79 8.04
CA LEU A 27 8.30 6.55 8.85
C LEU A 27 9.11 5.66 9.81
N ARG A 28 8.46 4.68 10.44
CA ARG A 28 9.14 3.71 11.33
C ARG A 28 10.13 2.83 10.57
N LEU A 29 9.74 2.30 9.42
CA LEU A 29 10.61 1.43 8.61
C LEU A 29 11.75 2.22 7.98
N CYS A 30 11.50 3.44 7.48
CA CYS A 30 12.51 4.35 6.95
C CYS A 30 13.54 4.69 8.02
N ARG A 31 13.09 5.06 9.23
CA ARG A 31 14.00 5.36 10.36
C ARG A 31 14.84 4.15 10.78
N PHE A 32 14.25 2.95 10.75
CA PHE A 32 14.92 1.71 11.14
C PHE A 32 15.94 1.25 10.09
N PHE A 33 15.60 1.28 8.81
CA PHE A 33 16.44 0.80 7.72
C PHE A 33 17.34 1.86 7.09
N GLY A 34 17.21 3.14 7.47
CA GLY A 34 18.00 4.23 6.91
C GLY A 34 17.57 4.66 5.50
N PHE A 35 16.29 4.48 5.17
CA PHE A 35 15.72 4.94 3.90
C PHE A 35 15.13 6.35 4.00
N SER A 36 14.94 7.00 2.85
CA SER A 36 14.24 8.28 2.76
C SER A 36 12.75 8.13 3.03
N GLU A 37 12.15 9.16 3.64
CA GLU A 37 10.72 9.20 3.91
C GLU A 37 9.88 8.95 2.64
N GLY A 38 8.80 8.21 2.81
CA GLY A 38 7.90 7.79 1.74
C GLY A 38 8.43 6.64 0.87
N PHE A 39 9.61 6.08 1.13
CA PHE A 39 10.14 4.97 0.34
C PHE A 39 9.16 3.79 0.26
N TRP A 40 8.67 3.32 1.41
CA TRP A 40 7.76 2.19 1.48
C TRP A 40 6.36 2.57 1.01
N LEU A 41 5.93 3.80 1.30
CA LEU A 41 4.63 4.29 0.86
C LEU A 41 4.55 4.39 -0.67
N ARG A 42 5.62 4.81 -1.36
CA ARG A 42 5.69 4.80 -2.83
C ARG A 42 5.58 3.39 -3.40
N MET A 43 6.16 2.38 -2.76
CA MET A 43 5.99 0.99 -3.17
C MET A 43 4.55 0.51 -2.98
N GLN A 44 3.92 0.84 -1.84
CA GLN A 44 2.49 0.56 -1.61
C GLN A 44 1.62 1.19 -2.70
N THR A 45 1.79 2.48 -2.98
CA THR A 45 1.07 3.18 -4.05
C THR A 45 1.28 2.54 -5.42
N SER A 46 2.52 2.09 -5.72
CA SER A 46 2.81 1.44 -7.01
C SER A 46 2.09 0.10 -7.16
N HIS A 47 2.05 -0.69 -6.07
CA HIS A 47 1.27 -1.92 -6.01
C HIS A 47 -0.23 -1.66 -6.20
N ASP A 48 -0.77 -0.70 -5.47
CA ASP A 48 -2.20 -0.39 -5.50
C ASP A 48 -2.62 0.17 -6.86
N LEU A 49 -1.77 0.99 -7.48
CA LEU A 49 -1.98 1.47 -8.86
C LEU A 49 -2.00 0.32 -9.86
N LYS A 50 -1.13 -0.69 -9.70
CA LYS A 50 -1.13 -1.87 -10.58
C LYS A 50 -2.45 -2.64 -10.47
N LEU A 51 -2.92 -2.91 -9.24
CA LEU A 51 -4.18 -3.61 -9.04
C LEU A 51 -5.38 -2.80 -9.54
N ALA A 52 -5.41 -1.48 -9.27
CA ALA A 52 -6.46 -0.59 -9.74
C ALA A 52 -6.51 -0.53 -11.27
N LYS A 53 -5.35 -0.44 -11.94
CA LYS A 53 -5.28 -0.51 -13.41
C LYS A 53 -5.84 -1.81 -13.98
N GLN A 54 -5.56 -2.94 -13.34
CA GLN A 54 -6.12 -4.24 -13.74
C GLN A 54 -7.64 -4.29 -13.54
N ALA A 55 -8.13 -3.83 -12.39
CA ALA A 55 -9.56 -3.81 -12.09
C ALA A 55 -10.34 -2.84 -13.01
N LEU A 56 -9.72 -1.74 -13.41
CA LEU A 56 -10.31 -0.70 -14.25
C LEU A 56 -9.95 -0.86 -15.74
N ALA A 57 -9.47 -2.03 -16.17
CA ALA A 57 -8.99 -2.24 -17.54
C ALA A 57 -10.04 -1.88 -18.61
N ASN A 58 -11.32 -2.09 -18.33
CA ASN A 58 -12.43 -1.77 -19.24
C ASN A 58 -13.01 -0.36 -19.05
N VAL A 59 -12.62 0.34 -17.99
CA VAL A 59 -13.15 1.67 -17.64
C VAL A 59 -12.19 2.77 -18.11
N LEU A 60 -10.88 2.61 -17.86
CA LEU A 60 -9.88 3.63 -18.18
C LEU A 60 -9.86 4.04 -19.67
N PRO A 61 -10.00 3.14 -20.66
CA PRO A 61 -10.00 3.53 -22.08
C PRO A 61 -11.18 4.42 -22.50
N ALA A 62 -12.27 4.43 -21.73
CA ALA A 62 -13.46 5.23 -22.03
C ALA A 62 -13.40 6.64 -21.41
N ILE A 63 -12.39 6.95 -20.60
CA ILE A 63 -12.24 8.25 -19.96
C ILE A 63 -11.40 9.15 -20.87
N GLU A 64 -12.05 10.12 -21.49
CA GLU A 64 -11.39 11.12 -22.33
C GLU A 64 -10.65 12.16 -21.48
N PRO A 65 -9.34 12.38 -21.67
CA PRO A 65 -8.61 13.42 -20.97
C PRO A 65 -9.16 14.81 -21.28
N LEU A 66 -9.32 15.64 -20.25
CA LEU A 66 -9.70 17.03 -20.42
C LEU A 66 -8.67 17.74 -21.30
N GLN A 67 -9.12 18.22 -22.46
CA GLN A 67 -8.31 19.08 -23.32
C GLN A 67 -8.37 20.50 -22.74
N SER A 68 -7.26 21.02 -22.24
CA SER A 68 -7.13 22.43 -21.91
C SER A 68 -6.78 23.21 -23.18
N THR A 69 -7.69 24.08 -23.64
CA THR A 69 -7.41 25.09 -24.69
C THR A 69 -6.71 26.29 -24.08
#